data_AF-A0A844BKK3-F1
#
_entry.id   AF-A0A844BKK3-F1
#
_cell.length_a   1.000
_cell.length_b   1.000
_cell.length_c   1.000
_cell.angle_alpha   90.00
_cell.angle_beta   90.00
_cell.angle_gamma   90.00
#
_symmetry.space_group_name_H-M   'P 1'
#
loop_
_entity.id
_entity.type
_entity.pdbx_description
1 polymer ?
#
loop_
_entity_poly.entity_id
_entity_poly.type
_entity_poly.pdbx_seq_one_letter_code
_entity_poly.pdbx_strand_id
1 'polypeptide(L)'
;MNKYVRILSAAVLMSLSCLPTVSVLAEEGKVNISPVEKIEELIETETSEVVEESEAISTEESIEFEENVEATADLTETVDPSVPHTLIAAIKDQQIHTTSDVTFFENTSVDTFNEYSRAYIRDEDIYYFIMLDSQTLPEMFMLSLEDNEVMRSFTSVDDLMGLAAEALNTDPETYVGTIIEDFYQVSQENMDLLTEKFVEETEINPAHETVLRETQALDTFMLDVIAEWLQHESVNGTGVEVDDGMVFGLDEVTEPVFAEIVAKHAADYPELEPLLAQFSTGYQGNVALNFELGELGLGIVGAGGGIQYFIRLEEFEIPMPTDEQLLSKEEFVELVGFDIIAEYRTMRSEIREAAE
;
A
#
# COMPACT_ATOMS: atom_id res chain seq x y z
N MET A 1 -15.81 29.15 -12.22
CA MET A 1 -14.94 27.99 -11.95
C MET A 1 -13.53 28.32 -12.37
N ASN A 2 -12.61 28.27 -11.41
CA ASN A 2 -11.30 28.90 -11.45
C ASN A 2 -10.30 28.00 -12.20
N LYS A 3 -9.44 28.59 -13.05
CA LYS A 3 -8.36 27.89 -13.78
C LYS A 3 -7.45 27.05 -12.87
N TYR A 4 -7.45 27.33 -11.57
CA TYR A 4 -6.69 26.62 -10.54
C TYR A 4 -7.16 25.18 -10.29
N VAL A 5 -8.45 24.87 -10.45
CA VAL A 5 -8.97 23.49 -10.26
C VAL A 5 -8.45 22.55 -11.34
N ARG A 6 -8.26 23.06 -12.58
CA ARG A 6 -7.67 22.32 -13.70
C ARG A 6 -6.17 22.08 -13.56
N ILE A 7 -5.48 22.92 -12.78
CA ILE A 7 -4.04 22.76 -12.52
C ILE A 7 -3.81 21.74 -11.41
N LEU A 8 -4.70 21.68 -10.42
CA LEU A 8 -4.68 20.61 -9.41
C LEU A 8 -4.94 19.23 -10.04
N SER A 9 -5.95 19.10 -10.92
CA SER A 9 -6.24 17.81 -11.59
C SER A 9 -5.10 17.33 -12.48
N ALA A 10 -4.35 18.23 -13.12
CA ALA A 10 -3.15 17.86 -13.88
C ALA A 10 -1.92 17.59 -13.00
N ALA A 11 -1.83 18.20 -11.81
CA ALA A 11 -0.76 17.95 -10.85
C ALA A 11 -0.95 16.60 -10.12
N VAL A 12 -2.20 16.24 -9.78
CA VAL A 12 -2.59 14.94 -9.20
C VAL A 12 -2.30 13.77 -10.14
N LEU A 13 -2.26 14.02 -11.46
CA LEU A 13 -1.88 13.02 -12.49
C LEU A 13 -0.38 12.98 -12.81
N MET A 14 0.41 14.02 -12.51
CA MET A 14 1.88 13.94 -12.59
C MET A 14 2.52 13.43 -11.30
N SER A 15 1.76 13.30 -10.22
CA SER A 15 2.18 12.63 -8.98
C SER A 15 1.84 11.13 -8.96
N LEU A 16 1.31 10.56 -10.05
CA LEU A 16 1.20 9.11 -10.27
C LEU A 16 2.56 8.37 -10.29
N SER A 17 3.65 9.06 -9.97
CA SER A 17 5.01 8.53 -9.90
C SER A 17 5.78 8.95 -8.64
N CYS A 18 5.12 9.42 -7.56
CA CYS A 18 5.83 9.93 -6.38
C CYS A 18 5.26 9.53 -5.00
N LEU A 19 4.51 8.44 -4.91
CA LEU A 19 4.49 7.62 -3.70
C LEU A 19 5.17 6.30 -4.05
N PRO A 20 5.78 5.59 -3.08
CA PRO A 20 6.39 4.30 -3.37
C PRO A 20 5.28 3.37 -3.86
N THR A 21 5.11 3.28 -5.18
CA THR A 21 4.56 2.09 -5.80
C THR A 21 5.31 0.94 -5.15
N VAL A 22 4.58 -0.03 -4.60
CA VAL A 22 5.08 -1.30 -4.04
C VAL A 22 5.98 -2.09 -5.02
N SER A 23 6.21 -1.54 -6.21
CA SER A 23 7.19 -1.90 -7.24
C SER A 23 8.67 -1.96 -6.82
N VAL A 24 9.03 -2.03 -5.52
CA VAL A 24 10.41 -2.29 -5.04
C VAL A 24 10.51 -3.66 -4.34
N LEU A 25 9.70 -4.66 -4.74
CA LEU A 25 9.72 -5.99 -4.10
C LEU A 25 10.25 -7.15 -4.97
N ALA A 26 10.75 -6.85 -6.17
CA ALA A 26 11.21 -7.88 -7.12
C ALA A 26 12.71 -7.79 -7.47
N GLU A 27 13.59 -7.42 -6.53
CA GLU A 27 15.04 -7.65 -6.70
C GLU A 27 15.53 -8.79 -5.79
N GLU A 28 15.81 -9.91 -6.46
CA GLU A 28 16.70 -11.02 -6.07
C GLU A 28 16.51 -11.68 -4.69
N GLY A 29 15.60 -12.67 -4.61
CA GLY A 29 15.80 -13.90 -3.81
C GLY A 29 16.02 -13.77 -2.30
N LYS A 30 15.85 -12.57 -1.75
CA LYS A 30 15.82 -12.21 -0.33
C LYS A 30 14.75 -11.13 -0.20
N VAL A 31 13.50 -11.54 -0.04
CA VAL A 31 12.36 -10.60 -0.01
C VAL A 31 12.45 -9.79 1.29
N ASN A 32 13.12 -8.64 1.22
CA ASN A 32 12.93 -7.57 2.19
C ASN A 32 11.60 -6.90 1.82
N ILE A 33 10.54 -7.25 2.54
CA ILE A 33 9.19 -6.67 2.39
C ILE A 33 9.10 -5.22 2.91
N SER A 34 10.21 -4.68 3.43
CA SER A 34 10.30 -3.31 3.92
C SER A 34 10.46 -2.29 2.78
N PRO A 35 9.69 -1.19 2.76
CA PRO A 35 9.97 -0.05 1.88
C PRO A 35 11.27 0.68 2.24
N VAL A 36 11.90 0.34 3.38
CA VAL A 36 13.16 0.95 3.81
C VAL A 36 14.30 0.32 3.02
N GLU A 37 14.79 1.04 2.01
CA GLU A 37 16.03 0.71 1.31
C GLU A 37 17.13 0.37 2.33
N LYS A 38 17.78 -0.79 2.13
CA LYS A 38 18.87 -1.29 2.99
C LYS A 38 19.92 -0.19 3.21
N ILE A 39 20.09 0.21 4.46
CA ILE A 39 21.24 0.97 4.94
C ILE A 39 22.47 0.03 4.94
N GLU A 40 23.03 -0.27 3.77
CA GLU A 40 24.34 -0.91 3.66
C GLU A 40 25.42 -0.01 3.05
N GLU A 41 25.12 1.24 2.64
CA GLU A 41 26.10 2.10 1.97
C GLU A 41 26.73 3.23 2.82
N LEU A 42 26.58 3.22 4.16
CA LEU A 42 27.19 4.26 5.02
C LEU A 42 28.20 3.77 6.06
N ILE A 43 28.68 2.53 5.96
CA ILE A 43 29.80 2.05 6.78
C ILE A 43 30.90 1.44 5.89
N GLU A 44 31.48 2.24 5.00
CA GLU A 44 32.89 2.04 4.64
C GLU A 44 33.70 3.27 5.04
N THR A 45 34.55 3.02 6.04
CA THR A 45 35.52 3.93 6.64
C THR A 45 36.43 4.61 5.62
N GLU A 46 36.69 5.90 5.82
CA GLU A 46 37.76 6.64 5.15
C GLU A 46 39.10 5.87 5.12
N THR A 47 39.73 5.71 3.95
CA THR A 47 41.01 6.37 3.58
C THR A 47 41.66 5.82 2.28
N SER A 48 41.99 6.76 1.38
CA SER A 48 43.14 6.81 0.45
C SER A 48 43.25 5.92 -0.81
N GLU A 49 43.24 6.64 -1.94
CA GLU A 49 44.13 6.54 -3.13
C GLU A 49 44.17 5.29 -4.05
N VAL A 50 43.65 5.50 -5.27
CA VAL A 50 44.23 5.23 -6.63
C VAL A 50 44.78 3.82 -6.96
N VAL A 51 44.23 3.16 -8.00
CA VAL A 51 44.87 2.84 -9.32
C VAL A 51 44.01 1.85 -10.15
N GLU A 52 44.00 2.14 -11.45
CA GLU A 52 43.46 1.53 -12.69
C GLU A 52 43.27 0.00 -12.87
N GLU A 53 42.29 -0.28 -13.77
CA GLU A 53 42.18 -1.34 -14.81
C GLU A 53 42.54 -2.81 -14.50
N SER A 54 41.59 -3.72 -14.75
CA SER A 54 41.67 -4.68 -15.89
C SER A 54 40.57 -5.76 -15.92
N GLU A 55 40.03 -5.93 -17.13
CA GLU A 55 39.63 -7.15 -17.87
C GLU A 55 38.72 -8.24 -17.26
N ALA A 56 37.63 -8.47 -18.01
CA ALA A 56 36.70 -9.58 -17.97
C ALA A 56 37.35 -10.96 -18.12
N ILE A 57 36.85 -11.95 -17.37
CA ILE A 57 36.87 -13.36 -17.77
C ILE A 57 35.49 -13.99 -17.51
N SER A 58 34.93 -14.46 -18.63
CA SER A 58 33.74 -15.29 -18.78
C SER A 58 34.02 -16.73 -18.32
N THR A 59 33.09 -17.30 -17.54
CA THR A 59 32.83 -18.75 -17.57
C THR A 59 31.36 -18.99 -17.25
N GLU A 60 30.60 -19.35 -18.29
CA GLU A 60 29.23 -19.86 -18.22
C GLU A 60 29.22 -21.25 -17.57
N GLU A 61 28.50 -21.41 -16.45
CA GLU A 61 27.93 -22.69 -16.04
C GLU A 61 26.42 -22.49 -15.94
N SER A 62 25.71 -23.05 -16.93
CA SER A 62 24.27 -23.00 -17.08
C SER A 62 23.64 -23.94 -16.06
N ILE A 63 22.97 -23.38 -15.06
CA ILE A 63 22.03 -24.13 -14.22
C ILE A 63 20.66 -23.94 -14.88
N GLU A 64 20.18 -24.98 -15.55
CA GLU A 64 18.77 -25.07 -15.96
C GLU A 64 17.94 -25.17 -14.67
N PHE A 65 17.31 -24.06 -14.27
CA PHE A 65 16.22 -24.09 -13.32
C PHE A 65 14.95 -24.41 -14.10
N GLU A 66 14.27 -25.49 -13.70
CA GLU A 66 12.90 -25.77 -14.13
C GLU A 66 12.02 -24.62 -13.64
N GLU A 67 11.62 -23.74 -14.57
CA GLU A 67 10.48 -22.85 -14.44
C GLU A 67 9.27 -23.71 -14.05
N ASN A 68 8.93 -23.69 -12.77
CA ASN A 68 7.63 -24.17 -12.33
C ASN A 68 6.65 -22.99 -12.43
N VAL A 69 6.42 -22.53 -13.66
CA VAL A 69 5.37 -21.57 -13.98
C VAL A 69 4.08 -22.37 -14.07
N GLU A 70 3.37 -22.50 -12.95
CA GLU A 70 1.94 -22.77 -13.01
C GLU A 70 1.28 -21.47 -13.46
N ALA A 71 1.06 -21.37 -14.76
CA ALA A 71 0.48 -20.22 -15.42
C ALA A 71 -0.84 -19.82 -14.75
N THR A 72 -0.91 -18.62 -14.19
CA THR A 72 -2.17 -17.88 -14.17
C THR A 72 -2.66 -17.77 -15.61
N ALA A 73 -3.97 -17.82 -15.81
CA ALA A 73 -4.52 -17.62 -17.14
C ALA A 73 -4.02 -16.27 -17.66
N ASP A 74 -3.18 -16.32 -18.70
CA ASP A 74 -2.61 -15.17 -19.38
C ASP A 74 -3.68 -14.06 -19.45
N LEU A 75 -3.46 -12.94 -18.75
CA LEU A 75 -4.46 -11.87 -18.63
C LEU A 75 -4.96 -11.42 -20.01
N THR A 76 -4.12 -11.59 -21.03
CA THR A 76 -4.44 -11.32 -22.43
C THR A 76 -5.48 -12.27 -23.05
N GLU A 77 -5.73 -13.45 -22.47
CA GLU A 77 -6.78 -14.39 -22.90
C GLU A 77 -8.15 -14.08 -22.29
N THR A 78 -8.21 -13.38 -21.16
CA THR A 78 -9.45 -13.15 -20.39
C THR A 78 -9.94 -11.70 -20.42
N VAL A 79 -9.04 -10.74 -20.64
CA VAL A 79 -9.37 -9.31 -20.66
C VAL A 79 -9.44 -8.82 -22.11
N ASP A 80 -10.62 -8.33 -22.52
CA ASP A 80 -10.81 -7.71 -23.84
C ASP A 80 -10.78 -6.18 -23.67
N PRO A 81 -9.74 -5.48 -24.19
CA PRO A 81 -9.65 -4.02 -24.11
C PRO A 81 -10.84 -3.29 -24.74
N SER A 82 -11.56 -3.93 -25.68
CA SER A 82 -12.77 -3.36 -26.28
C SER A 82 -14.00 -3.43 -25.36
N VAL A 83 -13.88 -4.16 -24.25
CA VAL A 83 -14.91 -4.35 -23.23
C VAL A 83 -14.31 -4.05 -21.85
N PRO A 84 -14.13 -2.76 -21.48
CA PRO A 84 -13.34 -2.33 -20.32
C PRO A 84 -13.73 -2.94 -18.97
N HIS A 85 -15.01 -3.27 -18.78
CA HIS A 85 -15.49 -3.90 -17.55
C HIS A 85 -15.01 -5.35 -17.36
N THR A 86 -14.47 -5.99 -18.40
CA THR A 86 -13.89 -7.35 -18.29
C THR A 86 -12.63 -7.38 -17.42
N LEU A 87 -11.83 -6.29 -17.43
CA LEU A 87 -10.69 -6.18 -16.52
C LEU A 87 -11.13 -6.18 -15.06
N ILE A 88 -12.20 -5.45 -14.74
CA ILE A 88 -12.72 -5.39 -13.37
C ILE A 88 -13.24 -6.77 -12.93
N ALA A 89 -13.88 -7.52 -13.84
CA ALA A 89 -14.28 -8.89 -13.56
C ALA A 89 -13.06 -9.80 -13.30
N ALA A 90 -11.99 -9.68 -14.09
CA ALA A 90 -10.75 -10.43 -13.88
C ALA A 90 -10.11 -10.09 -12.52
N ILE A 91 -10.03 -8.81 -12.15
CA ILE A 91 -9.55 -8.37 -10.84
C ILE A 91 -10.39 -9.00 -9.72
N LYS A 92 -11.72 -8.97 -9.84
CA LYS A 92 -12.64 -9.59 -8.86
C LYS A 92 -12.46 -11.09 -8.71
N ASP A 93 -12.25 -11.80 -9.82
CA ASP A 93 -12.11 -13.26 -9.82
C ASP A 93 -10.72 -13.70 -9.31
N GLN A 94 -9.70 -12.87 -9.48
CA GLN A 94 -8.30 -13.16 -9.10
C GLN A 94 -7.82 -12.32 -7.92
N GLN A 95 -8.72 -11.83 -7.06
CA GLN A 95 -8.38 -11.04 -5.87
C GLN A 95 -7.45 -11.74 -4.87
N ILE A 96 -7.04 -12.99 -5.11
CA ILE A 96 -6.14 -13.73 -4.24
C ILE A 96 -4.68 -13.29 -4.38
N HIS A 97 -4.26 -12.70 -5.50
CA HIS A 97 -2.91 -12.15 -5.67
C HIS A 97 -3.00 -10.70 -6.14
N THR A 98 -3.12 -9.79 -5.18
CA THR A 98 -3.35 -8.36 -5.47
C THR A 98 -2.50 -7.44 -4.64
N THR A 99 -2.10 -6.33 -5.25
CA THR A 99 -1.63 -5.14 -4.54
C THR A 99 -2.67 -4.04 -4.67
N SER A 100 -2.82 -3.24 -3.61
CA SER A 100 -3.70 -2.07 -3.62
C SER A 100 -3.10 -0.93 -2.83
N ASP A 101 -3.36 0.29 -3.28
CA ASP A 101 -3.05 1.53 -2.57
C ASP A 101 -4.32 2.38 -2.54
N VAL A 102 -4.70 2.83 -1.35
CA VAL A 102 -5.70 3.88 -1.19
C VAL A 102 -5.14 5.04 -0.40
N THR A 103 -5.29 6.23 -0.95
CA THR A 103 -4.90 7.48 -0.31
C THR A 103 -6.12 8.39 -0.21
N PHE A 104 -6.40 8.88 1.00
CA PHE A 104 -7.46 9.82 1.29
C PHE A 104 -6.87 11.21 1.57
N PHE A 105 -7.47 12.22 0.95
CA PHE A 105 -7.12 13.61 1.13
C PHE A 105 -8.26 14.32 1.85
N GLU A 106 -8.00 14.88 3.03
CA GLU A 106 -8.97 15.72 3.73
C GLU A 106 -8.52 17.18 3.69
N ASN A 107 -9.37 18.06 3.15
CA ASN A 107 -9.07 19.49 3.11
C ASN A 107 -9.34 20.12 4.50
N THR A 108 -8.29 20.34 5.28
CA THR A 108 -8.40 21.00 6.59
C THR A 108 -8.33 22.52 6.49
N SER A 109 -7.70 23.07 5.44
CA SER A 109 -7.69 24.50 5.14
C SER A 109 -7.54 24.79 3.64
N VAL A 110 -7.41 26.07 3.24
CA VAL A 110 -7.20 26.47 1.84
C VAL A 110 -5.85 25.97 1.29
N ASP A 111 -4.85 25.77 2.16
CA ASP A 111 -3.48 25.40 1.79
C ASP A 111 -2.96 24.17 2.55
N THR A 112 -3.82 23.48 3.33
CA THR A 112 -3.43 22.31 4.13
C THR A 112 -4.40 21.17 3.88
N PHE A 113 -3.84 19.98 3.65
CA PHE A 113 -4.57 18.73 3.57
C PHE A 113 -3.96 17.74 4.56
N ASN A 114 -4.82 16.94 5.19
CA ASN A 114 -4.39 15.74 5.89
C ASN A 114 -4.43 14.60 4.88
N GLU A 115 -3.39 13.77 4.91
CA GLU A 115 -3.25 12.63 4.03
C GLU A 115 -3.11 11.39 4.88
N TYR A 116 -3.96 10.41 4.57
CA TYR A 116 -3.92 9.11 5.18
C TYR A 116 -3.98 8.09 4.06
N SER A 117 -3.00 7.19 4.03
CA SER A 117 -2.96 6.14 3.04
C SER A 117 -2.79 4.76 3.65
N ARG A 118 -3.25 3.78 2.89
CA ARG A 118 -3.25 2.38 3.22
C ARG A 118 -2.92 1.64 1.96
N ALA A 119 -1.78 0.96 1.96
CA ALA A 119 -1.44 0.00 0.95
C ALA A 119 -1.51 -1.41 1.52
N TYR A 120 -1.79 -2.38 0.67
CA TYR A 120 -1.66 -3.77 1.03
C TYR A 120 -1.17 -4.63 -0.13
N ILE A 121 -0.59 -5.76 0.26
CA ILE A 121 -0.19 -6.85 -0.58
C ILE A 121 -0.97 -8.07 -0.08
N ARG A 122 -1.70 -8.75 -0.95
CA ARG A 122 -2.47 -9.94 -0.61
C ARG A 122 -2.02 -11.14 -1.41
N ASP A 123 -1.63 -12.19 -0.70
CA ASP A 123 -1.32 -13.51 -1.24
C ASP A 123 -2.23 -14.55 -0.59
N GLU A 124 -3.24 -14.99 -1.31
CA GLU A 124 -4.33 -15.87 -0.86
C GLU A 124 -4.97 -15.40 0.46
N ASP A 125 -4.61 -16.09 1.55
CA ASP A 125 -5.07 -15.89 2.92
C ASP A 125 -4.08 -15.04 3.76
N ILE A 126 -3.10 -14.40 3.12
CA ILE A 126 -2.10 -13.54 3.77
C ILE A 126 -2.28 -12.11 3.27
N TYR A 127 -2.27 -11.16 4.19
CA TYR A 127 -2.23 -9.74 3.89
C TYR A 127 -1.02 -9.10 4.55
N TYR A 128 -0.26 -8.31 3.82
CA TYR A 128 0.74 -7.39 4.37
C TYR A 128 0.24 -5.96 4.18
N PHE A 129 0.02 -5.25 5.28
CA PHE A 129 -0.49 -3.87 5.29
C PHE A 129 0.63 -2.87 5.55
N ILE A 130 0.54 -1.74 4.87
CA ILE A 130 1.35 -0.54 5.10
C ILE A 130 0.39 0.63 5.31
N MET A 131 0.43 1.21 6.49
CA MET A 131 -0.44 2.32 6.90
C MET A 131 0.38 3.58 7.03
N LEU A 132 0.12 4.60 6.21
CA LEU A 132 0.80 5.88 6.28
C LEU A 132 -0.16 6.96 6.77
N ASP A 133 0.33 7.81 7.65
CA ASP A 133 -0.40 8.98 8.15
C ASP A 133 0.60 10.13 8.17
N SER A 134 0.30 11.25 7.51
CA SER A 134 1.25 12.36 7.40
C SER A 134 1.64 12.98 8.75
N GLN A 135 0.90 12.68 9.82
CA GLN A 135 1.18 13.16 11.16
C GLN A 135 1.96 12.16 12.02
N THR A 136 2.03 10.88 11.64
CA THR A 136 2.60 9.82 12.51
C THR A 136 3.53 8.90 11.74
N LEU A 137 4.31 8.09 12.45
CA LEU A 137 5.14 7.09 11.80
C LEU A 137 4.28 5.98 11.14
N PRO A 138 4.75 5.39 10.02
CA PRO A 138 4.06 4.29 9.33
C PRO A 138 3.80 3.05 10.19
N GLU A 139 2.66 2.38 10.08
CA GLU A 139 2.46 1.07 10.71
C GLU A 139 2.42 -0.03 9.66
N MET A 140 3.23 -1.06 9.85
CA MET A 140 3.32 -2.22 8.98
C MET A 140 3.03 -3.49 9.76
N PHE A 141 2.17 -4.34 9.21
CA PHE A 141 1.82 -5.61 9.85
C PHE A 141 1.35 -6.62 8.80
N MET A 142 1.61 -7.89 9.10
CA MET A 142 1.13 -9.01 8.32
C MET A 142 0.02 -9.74 9.06
N LEU A 143 -1.04 -10.12 8.35
CA LEU A 143 -2.12 -10.95 8.84
C LEU A 143 -2.15 -12.27 8.07
N SER A 144 -2.37 -13.35 8.80
CA SER A 144 -2.73 -14.65 8.22
C SER A 144 -4.17 -14.97 8.60
N LEU A 145 -4.95 -15.40 7.61
CA LEU A 145 -6.37 -15.67 7.72
C LEU A 145 -6.65 -17.17 7.63
N GLU A 146 -7.78 -17.59 8.19
CA GLU A 146 -8.42 -18.89 7.94
C GLU A 146 -9.93 -18.62 7.84
N ASP A 147 -10.59 -19.09 6.77
CA ASP A 147 -12.01 -18.83 6.52
C ASP A 147 -12.41 -17.32 6.56
N ASN A 148 -11.52 -16.43 6.12
CA ASN A 148 -11.63 -14.96 6.21
C ASN A 148 -11.61 -14.37 7.64
N GLU A 149 -11.23 -15.15 8.64
CA GLU A 149 -11.00 -14.65 10.00
C GLU A 149 -9.51 -14.49 10.26
N VAL A 150 -9.10 -13.43 10.95
CA VAL A 150 -7.69 -13.23 11.32
C VAL A 150 -7.30 -14.31 12.32
N MET A 151 -6.23 -15.04 12.03
CA MET A 151 -5.70 -16.08 12.90
C MET A 151 -4.43 -15.66 13.60
N ARG A 152 -3.57 -14.93 12.89
CA ARG A 152 -2.28 -14.46 13.38
C ARG A 152 -1.97 -13.07 12.84
N SER A 153 -1.28 -12.29 13.65
CA SER A 153 -0.73 -11.00 13.29
C SER A 153 0.77 -11.01 13.56
N PHE A 154 1.55 -10.47 12.63
CA PHE A 154 3.00 -10.40 12.74
C PHE A 154 3.47 -8.97 12.51
N THR A 155 4.50 -8.58 13.26
CA THR A 155 5.25 -7.34 13.02
C THR A 155 6.70 -7.72 12.72
N SER A 156 7.19 -7.31 11.55
CA SER A 156 8.59 -7.46 11.16
C SER A 156 9.47 -6.57 12.03
N VAL A 157 10.52 -7.15 12.60
CA VAL A 157 11.49 -6.40 13.40
C VAL A 157 12.37 -5.52 12.52
N ASP A 158 12.69 -5.96 11.31
CA ASP A 158 13.44 -5.15 10.33
C ASP A 158 12.68 -3.87 9.96
N ASP A 159 11.35 -3.97 9.80
CA ASP A 159 10.50 -2.82 9.55
C ASP A 159 10.50 -1.84 10.73
N LEU A 160 10.38 -2.33 11.97
CA LEU A 160 10.48 -1.47 13.15
C LEU A 160 11.85 -0.78 13.22
N MET A 161 12.94 -1.50 12.92
CA MET A 161 14.30 -0.97 12.93
C MET A 161 14.48 0.12 11.88
N GLY A 162 14.00 -0.12 10.66
CA GLY A 162 14.01 0.85 9.57
C GLY A 162 13.22 2.11 9.91
N LEU A 163 12.01 1.94 10.46
CA LEU A 163 11.17 3.05 10.90
C LEU A 163 11.81 3.90 11.99
N ALA A 164 12.47 3.26 12.98
CA ALA A 164 13.14 3.99 14.03
C ALA A 164 14.34 4.80 13.49
N ALA A 165 15.10 4.24 12.54
CA ALA A 165 16.18 4.94 11.86
C ALA A 165 15.66 6.13 11.04
N GLU A 166 14.61 5.92 10.25
CA GLU A 166 13.98 6.96 9.44
C GLU A 166 13.41 8.10 10.30
N ALA A 167 12.70 7.76 11.39
CA ALA A 167 12.14 8.72 12.33
C ALA A 167 13.19 9.69 12.86
N LEU A 168 14.34 9.15 13.30
CA LEU A 168 15.45 9.95 13.85
C LEU A 168 16.17 10.77 12.80
N ASN A 169 16.16 10.33 11.54
CA ASN A 169 16.78 11.05 10.43
C ASN A 169 15.88 12.19 9.91
N THR A 170 14.58 11.94 9.81
CA THR A 170 13.61 12.84 9.17
C THR A 170 13.04 13.87 10.14
N ASP A 171 12.78 13.50 11.40
CA ASP A 171 12.25 14.41 12.42
C ASP A 171 12.90 14.18 13.81
N PRO A 172 14.19 14.51 13.96
CA PRO A 172 14.91 14.33 15.22
C PRO A 172 14.33 15.18 16.37
N GLU A 173 13.67 16.31 16.10
CA GLU A 173 13.12 17.17 17.15
C GLU A 173 11.96 16.49 17.91
N THR A 174 11.23 15.59 17.23
CA THR A 174 10.12 14.83 17.80
C THR A 174 10.60 13.55 18.48
N TYR A 175 11.56 12.83 17.88
CA TYR A 175 11.87 11.45 18.28
C TYR A 175 13.14 11.28 19.14
N VAL A 176 14.06 12.26 19.19
CA VAL A 176 15.21 12.21 20.10
C VAL A 176 14.75 12.34 21.55
N GLY A 177 15.27 11.47 22.42
CA GLY A 177 14.89 11.34 23.83
C GLY A 177 13.59 10.58 24.05
N THR A 178 13.05 9.93 23.02
CA THR A 178 11.85 9.08 23.10
C THR A 178 12.21 7.61 23.01
N ILE A 179 11.21 6.75 23.20
CA ILE A 179 11.34 5.29 23.07
C ILE A 179 11.81 4.85 21.68
N ILE A 180 11.61 5.67 20.64
CA ILE A 180 12.10 5.40 19.29
C ILE A 180 13.63 5.47 19.24
N GLU A 181 14.24 6.47 19.90
CA GLU A 181 15.70 6.56 20.01
C GLU A 181 16.26 5.38 20.82
N ASP A 182 15.61 5.03 21.94
CA ASP A 182 16.00 3.89 22.77
C ASP A 182 15.97 2.58 21.95
N PHE A 183 14.91 2.37 21.15
CA PHE A 183 14.78 1.19 20.31
C PHE A 183 15.83 1.17 19.19
N TYR A 184 16.05 2.31 18.52
CA TYR A 184 17.10 2.42 17.53
C TYR A 184 18.47 2.03 18.13
N GLN A 185 18.85 2.58 19.28
CA GLN A 185 20.13 2.24 19.94
C GLN A 185 20.23 0.75 20.30
N VAL A 186 19.20 0.18 20.94
CA VAL A 186 19.15 -1.24 21.30
C VAL A 186 19.23 -2.14 20.06
N SER A 187 18.55 -1.76 18.98
CA SER A 187 18.55 -2.54 17.74
C SER A 187 19.93 -2.60 17.08
N GLN A 188 20.69 -1.49 17.11
CA GLN A 188 22.05 -1.46 16.59
C GLN A 188 23.00 -2.35 17.41
N GLU A 189 22.78 -2.45 18.73
CA GLU A 189 23.58 -3.31 19.61
C GLU A 189 23.23 -4.81 19.48
N ASN A 190 22.02 -5.14 19.01
CA ASN A 190 21.48 -6.50 18.96
C ASN A 190 21.08 -6.93 17.53
N MET A 191 21.68 -6.33 16.50
CA MET A 191 21.32 -6.55 15.09
C MET A 191 21.28 -8.04 14.73
N ASP A 192 22.32 -8.80 15.09
CA ASP A 192 22.42 -10.25 14.83
C ASP A 192 21.26 -11.08 15.43
N LEU A 193 20.60 -10.58 16.47
CA LEU A 193 19.50 -11.25 17.17
C LEU A 193 18.12 -10.80 16.66
N LEU A 194 18.06 -9.65 15.98
CA LEU A 194 16.82 -8.97 15.61
C LEU A 194 16.54 -9.04 14.10
N THR A 195 17.56 -9.09 13.27
CA THR A 195 17.40 -9.13 11.81
C THR A 195 16.65 -10.39 11.36
N GLU A 196 15.78 -10.25 10.36
CA GLU A 196 14.90 -11.29 9.82
C GLU A 196 13.93 -11.90 10.85
N LYS A 197 13.72 -11.24 12.00
CA LYS A 197 12.75 -11.67 13.02
C LYS A 197 11.38 -11.05 12.82
N PHE A 198 10.37 -11.80 13.24
CA PHE A 198 8.98 -11.38 13.29
C PHE A 198 8.44 -11.59 14.71
N VAL A 199 7.70 -10.61 15.21
CA VAL A 199 6.99 -10.72 16.49
C VAL A 199 5.59 -11.22 16.21
N GLU A 200 5.22 -12.37 16.77
CA GLU A 200 3.85 -12.90 16.69
C GLU A 200 2.98 -12.30 17.80
N GLU A 201 1.89 -11.65 17.40
CA GLU A 201 0.85 -11.16 18.31
C GLU A 201 -0.31 -12.17 18.33
N THR A 202 -0.37 -12.98 19.38
CA THR A 202 -1.43 -14.00 19.55
C THR A 202 -2.76 -13.44 20.05
N GLU A 203 -2.73 -12.29 20.75
CA GLU A 203 -3.92 -11.48 21.00
C GLU A 203 -4.09 -10.50 19.84
N ILE A 204 -4.98 -10.84 18.91
CA ILE A 204 -5.19 -10.04 17.69
C ILE A 204 -5.64 -8.63 18.08
N ASN A 205 -4.93 -7.64 17.54
CA ASN A 205 -5.29 -6.24 17.70
C ASN A 205 -6.63 -5.97 16.98
N PRO A 206 -7.70 -5.55 17.68
CA PRO A 206 -8.99 -5.25 17.05
C PRO A 206 -8.91 -4.16 15.97
N ALA A 207 -7.88 -3.31 16.02
CA ALA A 207 -7.61 -2.34 14.97
C ALA A 207 -7.21 -3.01 13.65
N HIS A 208 -6.40 -4.07 13.69
CA HIS A 208 -5.98 -4.79 12.47
C HIS A 208 -7.17 -5.51 11.81
N GLU A 209 -8.05 -6.13 12.61
CA GLU A 209 -9.30 -6.72 12.09
C GLU A 209 -10.20 -5.67 11.43
N THR A 210 -10.28 -4.48 12.03
CA THR A 210 -11.04 -3.36 11.49
C THR A 210 -10.46 -2.91 10.14
N VAL A 211 -9.13 -2.78 10.06
CA VAL A 211 -8.43 -2.42 8.82
C VAL A 211 -8.70 -3.45 7.72
N LEU A 212 -8.55 -4.75 8.00
CA LEU A 212 -8.83 -5.81 7.05
C LEU A 212 -10.26 -5.74 6.52
N ARG A 213 -11.24 -5.66 7.41
CA ARG A 213 -12.66 -5.60 7.04
C ARG A 213 -12.98 -4.37 6.19
N GLU A 214 -12.50 -3.20 6.59
CA GLU A 214 -12.71 -1.97 5.83
C GLU A 214 -12.05 -2.05 4.45
N THR A 215 -10.86 -2.63 4.35
CA THR A 215 -10.16 -2.84 3.07
C THR A 215 -10.94 -3.76 2.14
N GLN A 216 -11.37 -4.93 2.62
CA GLN A 216 -12.15 -5.87 1.82
C GLN A 216 -13.49 -5.27 1.37
N ALA A 217 -14.15 -4.52 2.25
CA ALA A 217 -15.36 -3.78 1.94
C ALA A 217 -15.10 -2.71 0.87
N LEU A 218 -14.02 -1.94 1.01
CA LEU A 218 -13.64 -0.89 0.07
C LEU A 218 -13.37 -1.48 -1.31
N ASP A 219 -12.55 -2.53 -1.43
CA ASP A 219 -12.24 -3.13 -2.74
C ASP A 219 -13.49 -3.65 -3.44
N THR A 220 -14.34 -4.37 -2.71
CA THR A 220 -15.59 -4.88 -3.26
C THR A 220 -16.49 -3.74 -3.72
N PHE A 221 -16.64 -2.71 -2.88
CA PHE A 221 -17.43 -1.53 -3.20
C PHE A 221 -16.91 -0.79 -4.44
N MET A 222 -15.61 -0.52 -4.52
CA MET A 222 -15.00 0.23 -5.62
C MET A 222 -15.11 -0.53 -6.93
N LEU A 223 -14.84 -1.84 -6.91
CA LEU A 223 -14.94 -2.69 -8.10
C LEU A 223 -16.40 -2.79 -8.58
N ASP A 224 -17.37 -2.91 -7.68
CA ASP A 224 -18.80 -2.95 -8.05
C ASP A 224 -19.29 -1.63 -8.64
N VAL A 225 -18.96 -0.50 -7.99
CA VAL A 225 -19.36 0.83 -8.45
C VAL A 225 -18.75 1.15 -9.81
N ILE A 226 -17.44 0.91 -9.99
CA ILE A 226 -16.75 1.24 -11.23
C ILE A 226 -17.22 0.30 -12.36
N ALA A 227 -17.46 -0.99 -12.08
CA ALA A 227 -18.00 -1.91 -13.07
C ALA A 227 -19.41 -1.50 -13.54
N GLU A 228 -20.30 -1.11 -12.63
CA GLU A 228 -21.64 -0.64 -12.99
C GLU A 228 -21.57 0.69 -13.76
N TRP A 229 -20.68 1.60 -13.35
CA TRP A 229 -20.51 2.91 -13.99
C TRP A 229 -19.99 2.81 -15.42
N LEU A 230 -18.97 1.98 -15.67
CA LEU A 230 -18.42 1.78 -17.02
C LEU A 230 -19.44 1.16 -18.00
N GLN A 231 -20.41 0.41 -17.48
CA GLN A 231 -21.48 -0.19 -18.29
C GLN A 231 -22.63 0.78 -18.59
N HIS A 232 -22.70 1.92 -17.89
CA HIS A 232 -23.78 2.89 -18.06
C HIS A 232 -23.74 3.55 -19.44
N GLU A 233 -24.91 3.80 -20.06
CA GLU A 233 -25.01 4.29 -21.44
C GLU A 233 -24.30 5.64 -21.68
N SER A 234 -24.25 6.50 -20.66
CA SER A 234 -23.58 7.80 -20.70
C SER A 234 -22.05 7.73 -20.62
N VAL A 235 -21.50 6.58 -20.20
CA VAL A 235 -20.07 6.35 -20.00
C VAL A 235 -19.51 5.41 -21.07
N ASN A 236 -20.33 4.47 -21.53
CA ASN A 236 -19.94 3.53 -22.56
C ASN A 236 -19.48 4.26 -23.84
N GLY A 237 -18.24 3.99 -24.26
CA GLY A 237 -17.62 4.60 -25.44
C GLY A 237 -17.07 6.02 -25.23
N THR A 238 -17.02 6.55 -24.00
CA THR A 238 -16.35 7.83 -23.69
C THR A 238 -14.87 7.66 -23.33
N GLY A 239 -14.42 6.42 -23.14
CA GLY A 239 -13.03 6.10 -22.81
C GLY A 239 -12.05 6.61 -23.87
N VAL A 240 -10.93 7.16 -23.40
CA VAL A 240 -9.81 7.59 -24.22
C VAL A 240 -8.72 6.54 -24.13
N GLU A 241 -8.35 5.96 -25.27
CA GLU A 241 -7.20 5.06 -25.36
C GLU A 241 -5.90 5.82 -25.07
N VAL A 242 -5.06 5.21 -24.24
CA VAL A 242 -3.68 5.60 -23.93
C VAL A 242 -2.77 4.40 -24.18
N ASP A 243 -1.45 4.60 -24.17
CA ASP A 243 -0.47 3.60 -24.63
C ASP A 243 -0.71 2.20 -24.02
N ASP A 244 -0.99 2.13 -22.71
CA ASP A 244 -1.14 0.87 -21.98
C ASP A 244 -2.58 0.60 -21.49
N GLY A 245 -3.58 1.35 -21.98
CA GLY A 245 -4.96 1.12 -21.60
C GLY A 245 -5.98 2.21 -21.92
N MET A 246 -6.88 2.49 -20.98
CA MET A 246 -8.00 3.41 -21.18
C MET A 246 -8.25 4.32 -19.98
N VAL A 247 -8.61 5.57 -20.26
CA VAL A 247 -8.97 6.57 -19.23
C VAL A 247 -10.38 7.11 -19.47
N PHE A 248 -11.18 7.16 -18.41
CA PHE A 248 -12.54 7.68 -18.39
C PHE A 248 -12.63 8.89 -17.47
N GLY A 249 -13.06 10.03 -17.98
CA GLY A 249 -13.24 11.23 -17.18
C GLY A 249 -14.52 11.20 -16.35
N LEU A 250 -14.44 11.71 -15.12
CA LEU A 250 -15.59 12.12 -14.31
C LEU A 250 -15.85 13.60 -14.58
N ASP A 251 -16.77 13.88 -15.50
CA ASP A 251 -17.14 15.23 -15.95
C ASP A 251 -18.60 15.58 -15.63
N GLU A 252 -19.08 16.73 -16.11
CA GLU A 252 -20.45 17.21 -15.84
C GLU A 252 -21.57 16.26 -16.31
N VAL A 253 -21.26 15.27 -17.16
CA VAL A 253 -22.20 14.26 -17.67
C VAL A 253 -22.05 12.94 -16.93
N THR A 254 -20.82 12.49 -16.70
CA THR A 254 -20.54 11.14 -16.16
C THR A 254 -20.45 11.11 -14.63
N GLU A 255 -20.10 12.22 -13.98
CA GLU A 255 -20.00 12.33 -12.52
C GLU A 255 -21.35 12.14 -11.82
N PRO A 256 -22.48 12.73 -12.26
CA PRO A 256 -23.76 12.52 -11.60
C PRO A 256 -24.20 11.05 -11.61
N VAL A 257 -23.84 10.32 -12.67
CA VAL A 257 -24.09 8.87 -12.79
C VAL A 257 -23.24 8.10 -11.79
N PHE A 258 -21.94 8.43 -11.66
CA PHE A 258 -21.06 7.81 -10.67
C PHE A 258 -21.60 8.01 -9.25
N ALA A 259 -21.99 9.24 -8.91
CA ALA A 259 -22.53 9.57 -7.60
C ALA A 259 -23.87 8.85 -7.30
N GLU A 260 -24.74 8.67 -8.30
CA GLU A 260 -25.97 7.89 -8.15
C GLU A 260 -25.68 6.42 -7.84
N ILE A 261 -24.71 5.82 -8.54
CA ILE A 261 -24.29 4.43 -8.32
C ILE A 261 -23.63 4.28 -6.93
N VAL A 262 -22.74 5.19 -6.53
CA VAL A 262 -22.18 5.25 -5.17
C VAL A 262 -23.31 5.28 -4.13
N ALA A 263 -24.28 6.17 -4.27
CA ALA A 263 -25.39 6.29 -3.32
C ALA A 263 -26.28 5.04 -3.28
N LYS A 264 -26.43 4.35 -4.41
CA LYS A 264 -27.18 3.08 -4.50
C LYS A 264 -26.50 1.97 -3.70
N HIS A 265 -25.17 1.84 -3.79
CA HIS A 265 -24.39 0.80 -3.11
C HIS A 265 -24.02 1.15 -1.67
N ALA A 266 -24.03 2.43 -1.29
CA ALA A 266 -23.57 2.89 0.03
C ALA A 266 -24.24 2.18 1.23
N ALA A 267 -25.52 1.82 1.12
CA ALA A 267 -26.24 1.17 2.20
C ALA A 267 -25.80 -0.27 2.47
N ASP A 268 -25.12 -0.92 1.51
CA ASP A 268 -24.64 -2.29 1.62
C ASP A 268 -23.28 -2.38 2.34
N TYR A 269 -22.59 -1.24 2.53
CA TYR A 269 -21.25 -1.14 3.12
C TYR A 269 -21.21 -0.13 4.28
N PRO A 270 -21.86 -0.43 5.43
CA PRO A 270 -21.96 0.50 6.56
C PRO A 270 -20.61 0.85 7.19
N GLU A 271 -19.62 -0.05 7.14
CA GLU A 271 -18.24 0.21 7.57
C GLU A 271 -17.54 1.32 6.77
N LEU A 272 -18.00 1.62 5.55
CA LEU A 272 -17.45 2.68 4.73
C LEU A 272 -18.17 4.03 4.93
N GLU A 273 -19.15 4.15 5.84
CA GLU A 273 -19.93 5.40 6.01
C GLU A 273 -19.06 6.67 6.10
N PRO A 274 -17.98 6.72 6.91
CA PRO A 274 -17.15 7.93 7.01
C PRO A 274 -16.51 8.31 5.68
N LEU A 275 -16.10 7.31 4.89
CA LEU A 275 -15.57 7.50 3.55
C LEU A 275 -16.66 7.95 2.57
N LEU A 276 -17.80 7.25 2.56
CA LEU A 276 -18.90 7.50 1.63
C LEU A 276 -19.52 8.88 1.84
N ALA A 277 -19.47 9.41 3.08
CA ALA A 277 -19.86 10.79 3.38
C ALA A 277 -19.07 11.84 2.59
N GLN A 278 -17.86 11.49 2.14
CA GLN A 278 -17.04 12.37 1.30
C GLN A 278 -17.52 12.42 -0.16
N PHE A 279 -18.47 11.56 -0.59
CA PHE A 279 -19.05 11.46 -1.95
C PHE A 279 -20.51 11.97 -2.03
N SER A 280 -20.72 13.27 -1.84
CA SER A 280 -21.98 14.04 -1.85
C SER A 280 -22.36 14.79 -3.14
N THR A 281 -21.55 14.71 -4.20
CA THR A 281 -21.60 15.33 -5.58
C THR A 281 -20.67 16.53 -5.79
N GLY A 282 -20.28 16.79 -7.04
CA GLY A 282 -19.43 17.91 -7.44
C GLY A 282 -17.95 17.57 -7.51
N TYR A 283 -17.62 16.31 -7.79
CA TYR A 283 -16.25 15.84 -7.91
C TYR A 283 -15.69 15.99 -9.33
N GLN A 284 -14.38 16.00 -9.44
CA GLN A 284 -13.66 15.83 -10.70
C GLN A 284 -12.65 14.71 -10.54
N GLY A 285 -12.46 13.93 -11.58
CA GLY A 285 -11.62 12.76 -11.47
C GLY A 285 -11.53 11.96 -12.75
N ASN A 286 -10.91 10.80 -12.63
CA ASN A 286 -10.84 9.82 -13.71
C ASN A 286 -10.74 8.40 -13.14
N VAL A 287 -11.22 7.46 -13.94
CA VAL A 287 -10.92 6.03 -13.82
C VAL A 287 -9.92 5.69 -14.92
N ALA A 288 -8.83 5.02 -14.56
CA ALA A 288 -7.85 4.49 -15.49
C ALA A 288 -7.84 2.96 -15.41
N LEU A 289 -7.69 2.32 -16.56
CA LEU A 289 -7.53 0.88 -16.68
C LEU A 289 -6.24 0.62 -17.44
N ASN A 290 -5.36 -0.19 -16.88
CA ASN A 290 -4.19 -0.71 -17.57
C ASN A 290 -4.40 -2.20 -17.82
N PHE A 291 -4.53 -2.58 -19.09
CA PHE A 291 -4.84 -3.96 -19.46
C PHE A 291 -3.61 -4.87 -19.46
N GLU A 292 -2.41 -4.29 -19.62
CA GLU A 292 -1.15 -5.05 -19.57
C GLU A 292 -0.82 -5.44 -18.13
N LEU A 293 -0.98 -4.50 -17.19
CA LEU A 293 -0.68 -4.71 -15.77
C LEU A 293 -1.85 -5.30 -14.98
N GLY A 294 -3.03 -5.43 -15.58
CA GLY A 294 -4.22 -5.85 -14.84
C GLY A 294 -4.62 -4.86 -13.73
N GLU A 295 -4.50 -3.56 -13.99
CA GLU A 295 -4.62 -2.51 -12.97
C GLU A 295 -5.85 -1.62 -13.20
N LEU A 296 -6.53 -1.31 -12.10
CA LEU A 296 -7.57 -0.30 -12.00
C LEU A 296 -7.07 0.85 -11.12
N GLY A 297 -7.11 2.07 -11.65
CA GLY A 297 -6.87 3.30 -10.92
C GLY A 297 -8.11 4.19 -10.89
N LEU A 298 -8.32 4.89 -9.78
CA LEU A 298 -9.31 5.94 -9.62
C LEU A 298 -8.69 7.11 -8.87
N GLY A 299 -8.87 8.32 -9.40
CA GLY A 299 -8.58 9.56 -8.68
C GLY A 299 -9.80 10.47 -8.69
N ILE A 300 -10.31 10.86 -7.52
CA ILE A 300 -11.45 11.77 -7.37
C ILE A 300 -11.10 12.87 -6.38
N VAL A 301 -11.38 14.13 -6.74
CA VAL A 301 -11.22 15.29 -5.86
C VAL A 301 -12.50 16.13 -5.86
N GLY A 302 -12.93 16.56 -4.68
CA GLY A 302 -14.05 17.45 -4.45
C GLY A 302 -13.72 18.57 -3.48
N ALA A 303 -14.74 19.32 -3.07
CA ALA A 303 -14.55 20.46 -2.17
C ALA A 303 -14.09 20.06 -0.75
N GLY A 304 -14.54 18.89 -0.27
CA GLY A 304 -14.23 18.39 1.08
C GLY A 304 -12.96 17.55 1.18
N GLY A 305 -12.38 17.12 0.04
CA GLY A 305 -11.32 16.13 0.04
C GLY A 305 -11.26 15.33 -1.25
N GLY A 306 -10.57 14.19 -1.24
CA GLY A 306 -10.44 13.30 -2.38
C GLY A 306 -10.00 11.89 -2.00
N ILE A 307 -10.07 11.01 -2.99
CA ILE A 307 -9.54 9.64 -2.91
C ILE A 307 -8.65 9.38 -4.12
N GLN A 308 -7.56 8.68 -3.90
CA GLN A 308 -6.84 7.92 -4.90
C GLN A 308 -6.92 6.46 -4.52
N TYR A 309 -7.27 5.61 -5.48
CA TYR A 309 -7.44 4.18 -5.28
C TYR A 309 -6.82 3.44 -6.45
N PHE A 310 -5.96 2.48 -6.15
CA PHE A 310 -5.33 1.60 -7.13
C PHE A 310 -5.48 0.17 -6.66
N ILE A 311 -5.78 -0.73 -7.59
CA ILE A 311 -5.71 -2.17 -7.36
C ILE A 311 -5.16 -2.85 -8.61
N ARG A 312 -4.25 -3.78 -8.41
CA ARG A 312 -3.51 -4.46 -9.46
C ARG A 312 -3.41 -5.95 -9.17
N LEU A 313 -3.51 -6.75 -10.23
CA LEU A 313 -3.16 -8.16 -10.20
C LEU A 313 -1.64 -8.31 -10.27
N GLU A 314 -1.07 -9.04 -9.33
CA GLU A 314 0.39 -9.21 -9.29
C GLU A 314 0.72 -10.59 -8.74
N GLU A 315 1.67 -11.27 -9.39
CA GLU A 315 2.17 -12.55 -8.92
C GLU A 315 3.33 -12.33 -7.96
N PHE A 316 3.09 -12.62 -6.68
CA PHE A 316 4.10 -12.68 -5.65
C PHE A 316 3.71 -13.76 -4.65
N GLU A 317 4.70 -14.23 -3.89
CA GLU A 317 4.48 -15.10 -2.74
C GLU A 317 4.93 -14.34 -1.50
N ILE A 318 4.06 -14.24 -0.48
CA ILE A 318 4.43 -13.67 0.81
C ILE A 318 4.97 -14.82 1.68
N PRO A 319 6.28 -14.87 1.97
CA PRO A 319 6.83 -15.96 2.76
C PRO A 319 6.34 -15.85 4.22
N MET A 320 5.70 -16.90 4.70
CA MET A 320 5.34 -17.00 6.12
C MET A 320 6.61 -17.14 6.98
N PRO A 321 6.69 -16.46 8.14
CA PRO A 321 7.83 -16.57 9.02
C PRO A 321 7.96 -18.00 9.54
N THR A 322 9.20 -18.51 9.55
CA THR A 322 9.51 -19.82 10.12
C THR A 322 9.55 -19.76 11.65
N ASP A 323 9.43 -20.92 12.32
CA ASP A 323 9.55 -21.02 13.79
C ASP A 323 10.87 -20.41 14.33
N GLU A 324 11.94 -20.39 13.54
CA GLU A 324 13.22 -19.80 13.93
C GLU A 324 13.23 -18.26 13.82
N GLN A 325 12.37 -17.70 12.97
CA GLN A 325 12.21 -16.25 12.77
C GLN A 325 11.18 -15.65 13.71
N LEU A 326 10.28 -16.46 14.26
CA LEU A 326 9.24 -16.01 15.17
C LEU A 326 9.77 -15.79 16.58
N LEU A 327 9.38 -14.65 17.15
CA LEU A 327 9.52 -14.32 18.56
C LEU A 327 8.11 -14.13 19.14
N SER A 328 7.86 -14.68 20.33
CA SER A 328 6.70 -14.24 21.09
C SER A 328 6.87 -12.77 21.50
N LYS A 329 5.75 -12.08 21.75
CA LYS A 329 5.80 -10.71 22.26
C LYS A 329 6.64 -10.60 23.53
N GLU A 330 6.53 -11.55 24.46
CA GLU A 330 7.32 -11.55 25.70
C GLU A 330 8.82 -11.75 25.43
N GLU A 331 9.18 -12.64 24.51
CA GLU A 331 10.58 -12.89 24.14
C GLU A 331 11.20 -11.64 23.50
N PHE A 332 10.47 -10.98 22.62
CA PHE A 332 10.91 -9.72 22.01
C PHE A 332 11.10 -8.62 23.07
N VAL A 333 10.13 -8.44 23.98
CA VAL A 333 10.24 -7.45 25.07
C VAL A 333 11.41 -7.74 26.02
N GLU A 334 11.70 -9.02 26.30
CA GLU A 334 12.88 -9.39 27.11
C GLU A 334 14.19 -9.04 26.38
N LEU A 335 14.22 -9.24 25.06
CA LEU A 335 15.39 -8.92 24.22
C LEU A 335 15.64 -7.41 24.13
N VAL A 336 14.60 -6.60 23.90
CA VAL A 336 14.74 -5.15 23.71
C VAL A 336 14.64 -4.35 25.00
N GLY A 337 14.07 -4.93 26.06
CA GLY A 337 13.93 -4.32 27.39
C GLY A 337 12.64 -3.53 27.64
N PHE A 338 11.78 -3.36 26.63
CA PHE A 338 10.52 -2.63 26.70
C PHE A 338 9.57 -3.01 25.54
N ASP A 339 8.28 -2.65 25.64
CA ASP A 339 7.27 -3.00 24.63
C ASP A 339 7.15 -1.92 23.55
N ILE A 340 8.14 -1.86 22.66
CA ILE A 340 8.17 -0.86 21.58
C ILE A 340 6.91 -0.91 20.71
N ILE A 341 6.32 -2.08 20.44
CA ILE A 341 5.12 -2.20 19.60
C ILE A 341 3.92 -1.50 20.28
N ALA A 342 3.70 -1.73 21.57
CA ALA A 342 2.60 -1.07 22.29
C ALA A 342 2.86 0.44 22.50
N GLU A 343 4.09 0.83 22.83
CA GLU A 343 4.48 2.23 23.03
C GLU A 343 4.38 3.03 21.72
N TYR A 344 4.81 2.42 20.61
CA TYR A 344 4.69 2.98 19.27
C TYR A 344 3.24 3.29 18.90
N ARG A 345 2.33 2.33 19.09
CA ARG A 345 0.89 2.52 18.83
C ARG A 345 0.28 3.60 19.73
N THR A 346 0.70 3.65 21.00
CA THR A 346 0.24 4.68 21.94
C THR A 346 0.69 6.07 21.48
N MET A 347 1.96 6.23 21.13
CA MET A 347 2.51 7.48 20.61
C MET A 347 1.79 7.94 19.33
N ARG A 348 1.50 7.02 18.40
CA ARG A 348 0.71 7.36 17.19
C ARG A 348 -0.68 7.87 17.54
N SER A 349 -1.37 7.23 18.48
CA SER A 349 -2.68 7.67 18.95
C SER A 349 -2.62 9.07 19.57
N GLU A 350 -1.62 9.34 20.41
CA GLU A 350 -1.46 10.64 21.08
C GLU A 350 -1.12 11.76 20.09
N ILE A 351 -0.26 11.50 19.09
CA ILE A 351 0.06 12.48 18.06
C ILE A 351 -1.18 12.81 17.22
N ARG A 352 -1.97 11.79 16.85
CA ARG A 352 -3.21 11.98 16.10
C ARG A 352 -4.23 12.80 16.90
N GLU A 353 -4.42 12.51 18.18
CA GLU A 353 -5.30 13.30 19.06
C GLU A 353 -4.84 14.75 19.25
N ALA A 354 -3.53 15.02 19.18
CA ALA A 354 -3.00 16.39 19.28
C ALA A 354 -3.17 17.20 17.98
N ALA A 355 -3.38 16.54 16.84
CA ALA A 355 -3.56 17.16 15.53
C ALA A 355 -5.03 17.50 15.21
N GLU A 356 -5.99 16.88 15.89
CA GLU A 356 -7.44 17.15 15.84
C GLU A 356 -7.86 18.31 16.77
#